data_AF-A0A7S3DIZ0-F1
#
_entry.id   AF-A0A7S3DIZ0-F1
#
_cell.length_a   1.000
_cell.length_b   1.000
_cell.length_c   1.000
_cell.angle_alpha   90.00
_cell.angle_beta   90.00
_cell.angle_gamma   90.00
#
_symmetry.space_group_name_H-M   'P 1'
#
loop_
_entity.id
_entity.type
_entity.pdbx_description
1 polymer ?
#
loop_
_entity_poly.entity_id
_entity_poly.type
_entity_poly.pdbx_seq_one_letter_code
_entity_poly.pdbx_strand_id
1 'polypeptide(L)'
;MGVIGGVVGFAMATKAKHATIIGMTDASRAGVLPTTGVKDFTNLVFSDDFDTLNFSVWQHEITASGAGNWEFEYYTNNRSNSYVNDSVLYIQPTLTSETYGSDNVWNGFTLDLWGSTPADQCTSNAFYGCSRAAQADAGGNAINPIQSARLRTVNSFSFKYGRVEVRAKLPKGDWLWPAIWLIPEHNEYGQWPASGEIDIMESRGNAGEYGINSFGSTLHWGPYFGQDPYSLTHEQYTVGSGSPSLADDFHVYGLYWVSEGEKGAEE
;
A
#
# COMPACT_ATOMS: atom_id res chain seq x y z
N MET A 1 -10.04 -9.74 -18.06
CA MET A 1 -8.67 -9.73 -17.47
C MET A 1 -8.48 -10.98 -16.63
N GLY A 2 -7.42 -11.78 -16.85
CA GLY A 2 -7.12 -12.91 -15.96
C GLY A 2 -6.45 -12.37 -14.70
N VAL A 3 -7.23 -11.97 -13.70
CA VAL A 3 -6.67 -11.21 -12.59
C VAL A 3 -5.89 -12.11 -11.62
N ILE A 4 -4.76 -11.57 -11.17
CA ILE A 4 -3.59 -12.17 -10.53
C ILE A 4 -3.69 -12.03 -9.00
N GLY A 5 -3.01 -12.89 -8.24
CA GLY A 5 -2.94 -12.81 -6.78
C GLY A 5 -2.54 -11.42 -6.30
N GLY A 6 -3.36 -10.77 -5.47
CA GLY A 6 -3.09 -9.44 -4.92
C GLY A 6 -2.24 -9.54 -3.65
N VAL A 7 -1.11 -8.83 -3.63
CA VAL A 7 -0.28 -8.63 -2.45
C VAL A 7 -0.74 -7.35 -1.75
N VAL A 8 -1.18 -7.43 -0.49
CA VAL A 8 -1.61 -6.24 0.25
C VAL A 8 -0.41 -5.39 0.60
N GLY A 9 -0.47 -4.11 0.24
CA GLY A 9 0.55 -3.12 0.56
C GLY A 9 0.04 -2.00 1.48
N PHE A 10 0.89 -1.54 2.40
CA PHE A 10 0.68 -0.30 3.16
C PHE A 10 1.86 0.65 2.95
N ALA A 11 1.61 1.96 2.81
CA ALA A 11 2.67 2.94 2.56
C ALA A 11 2.59 4.24 3.40
N MET A 12 3.74 4.90 3.47
CA MET A 12 4.08 6.26 3.90
C MET A 12 3.68 6.74 5.31
N ALA A 13 2.48 6.44 5.85
CA ALA A 13 2.04 6.95 7.16
C ALA A 13 0.75 6.32 7.76
N THR A 14 0.33 5.15 7.30
CA THR A 14 -0.96 4.56 7.70
C THR A 14 -0.95 3.95 9.11
N LYS A 15 -2.04 4.12 9.89
CA LYS A 15 -2.31 3.31 11.09
C LYS A 15 -3.37 2.26 10.76
N ALA A 16 -3.07 0.98 10.95
CA ALA A 16 -4.00 -0.11 10.68
C ALA A 16 -4.27 -0.93 11.96
N LYS A 17 -5.55 -1.17 12.26
CA LYS A 17 -5.98 -2.01 13.40
C LYS A 17 -6.27 -3.44 13.01
N HIS A 18 -6.62 -3.66 11.75
CA HIS A 18 -7.07 -4.96 11.29
C HIS A 18 -6.98 -5.02 9.77
N ALA A 19 -6.52 -6.13 9.22
CA ALA A 19 -6.59 -6.43 7.79
C ALA A 19 -7.13 -7.84 7.61
N THR A 20 -8.23 -7.97 6.88
CA THR A 20 -8.93 -9.23 6.67
C THR A 20 -9.28 -9.42 5.21
N ILE A 21 -9.15 -10.66 4.75
CA ILE A 21 -9.56 -11.10 3.43
C ILE A 21 -10.47 -12.31 3.61
N ILE A 22 -11.69 -12.16 3.10
CA ILE A 22 -12.76 -13.15 3.16
C ILE A 22 -12.96 -13.69 1.74
N GLY A 23 -12.62 -14.96 1.56
CA GLY A 23 -12.82 -15.68 0.31
C GLY A 23 -14.26 -16.15 0.14
N MET A 24 -14.55 -16.64 -1.07
CA MET A 24 -15.81 -17.33 -1.35
C MET A 24 -15.83 -18.70 -0.64
N THR A 25 -16.99 -19.11 -0.13
CA THR A 25 -17.20 -20.50 0.26
C THR A 25 -17.26 -21.35 -1.00
N ASP A 26 -16.61 -22.51 -0.95
CA ASP A 26 -16.73 -23.53 -1.98
C ASP A 26 -18.14 -24.12 -1.91
N ALA A 27 -19.07 -23.53 -2.67
CA ALA A 27 -20.44 -24.01 -2.82
C ALA A 27 -20.74 -24.30 -4.28
N SER A 28 -19.95 -25.19 -4.89
CA SER A 28 -20.46 -26.05 -5.94
C SER A 28 -21.48 -27.04 -5.37
N ARG A 29 -22.64 -26.56 -4.89
CA ARG A 29 -23.88 -27.34 -4.79
C ARG A 29 -25.12 -26.47 -4.54
N ALA A 30 -25.93 -26.41 -5.59
CA ALA A 30 -27.38 -26.22 -5.60
C ALA A 30 -27.96 -24.84 -5.20
N GLY A 31 -28.10 -23.97 -6.20
CA GLY A 31 -29.44 -23.55 -6.62
C GLY A 31 -30.16 -22.44 -5.85
N VAL A 32 -29.49 -21.64 -5.02
CA VAL A 32 -30.11 -20.43 -4.44
C VAL A 32 -29.18 -19.24 -4.63
N LEU A 33 -29.57 -18.32 -5.50
CA LEU A 33 -28.98 -16.98 -5.58
C LEU A 33 -29.44 -16.17 -4.35
N PRO A 34 -28.56 -15.44 -3.65
CA PRO A 34 -28.97 -14.52 -2.60
C PRO A 34 -29.88 -13.44 -3.20
N THR A 35 -30.97 -13.13 -2.52
CA THR A 35 -32.00 -12.14 -2.95
C THR A 35 -31.54 -10.68 -2.85
N THR A 36 -30.27 -10.45 -2.54
CA THR A 36 -29.59 -9.16 -2.54
C THR A 36 -28.26 -9.41 -3.25
N GLY A 37 -27.96 -8.71 -4.34
CA GLY A 37 -26.83 -8.96 -5.27
C GLY A 37 -25.41 -8.99 -4.70
N VAL A 38 -25.23 -9.13 -3.39
CA VAL A 38 -23.96 -9.39 -2.73
C VAL A 38 -23.78 -10.90 -2.58
N LYS A 39 -22.74 -11.45 -3.21
CA LYS A 39 -22.32 -12.84 -2.98
C LYS A 39 -21.83 -13.02 -1.55
N ASP A 40 -22.21 -14.15 -0.94
CA ASP A 40 -21.83 -14.47 0.44
C ASP A 40 -20.36 -14.89 0.56
N PHE A 41 -19.46 -13.90 0.65
CA PHE A 41 -18.10 -14.08 1.12
C PHE A 41 -18.14 -14.45 2.61
N THR A 42 -17.95 -15.72 2.91
CA THR A 42 -18.16 -16.27 4.27
C THR A 42 -16.96 -17.07 4.78
N ASN A 43 -15.98 -17.38 3.92
CA ASN A 43 -14.80 -18.13 4.31
C ASN A 43 -13.64 -17.17 4.62
N LEU A 44 -13.24 -17.03 5.88
CA LEU A 44 -12.06 -16.26 6.24
C LEU A 44 -10.80 -16.97 5.72
N VAL A 45 -10.05 -16.33 4.81
CA VAL A 45 -8.84 -16.92 4.20
C VAL A 45 -7.55 -16.28 4.69
N PHE A 46 -7.62 -15.04 5.17
CA PHE A 46 -6.50 -14.35 5.80
C PHE A 46 -7.03 -13.29 6.76
N SER A 47 -6.35 -13.14 7.89
CA SER A 47 -6.56 -12.06 8.85
C SER A 47 -5.27 -11.75 9.59
N ASP A 48 -5.03 -10.47 9.84
CA ASP A 48 -4.06 -10.00 10.80
C ASP A 48 -4.70 -8.93 11.69
N ASP A 49 -4.77 -9.23 12.99
CA ASP A 49 -5.24 -8.33 14.04
C ASP A 49 -4.12 -7.41 14.55
N PHE A 50 -2.90 -7.56 14.01
CA PHE A 50 -1.72 -6.81 14.39
C PHE A 50 -1.43 -6.85 15.90
N ASP A 51 -1.67 -8.00 16.56
CA ASP A 51 -1.19 -8.22 17.94
C ASP A 51 0.35 -8.19 18.03
N THR A 52 1.01 -8.56 16.92
CA THR A 52 2.44 -8.40 16.70
C THR A 52 2.72 -8.06 15.23
N LEU A 53 3.89 -7.51 14.93
CA LEU A 53 4.33 -7.36 13.55
C LEU A 53 4.91 -8.69 13.05
N ASN A 54 4.09 -9.49 12.39
CA ASN A 54 4.46 -10.85 11.96
C ASN A 54 5.27 -10.86 10.65
N PHE A 55 6.59 -11.04 10.74
CA PHE A 55 7.48 -11.09 9.57
C PHE A 55 7.36 -12.36 8.71
N SER A 56 6.61 -13.37 9.16
CA SER A 56 6.25 -14.51 8.30
C SER A 56 5.13 -14.14 7.32
N VAL A 57 4.41 -13.05 7.59
CA VAL A 57 3.34 -12.51 6.76
C VAL A 57 3.81 -11.26 6.02
N TRP A 58 4.33 -10.28 6.75
CA TRP A 58 4.68 -8.97 6.18
C TRP A 58 6.17 -8.88 5.92
N GLN A 59 6.54 -8.70 4.66
CA GLN A 59 7.88 -8.30 4.27
C GLN A 59 7.96 -6.78 4.16
N HIS A 60 9.02 -6.18 4.68
CA HIS A 60 9.36 -4.78 4.39
C HIS A 60 9.92 -4.63 3.00
N GLU A 61 9.48 -3.58 2.30
CA GLU A 61 10.26 -3.01 1.20
C GLU A 61 11.41 -2.17 1.79
N ILE A 62 12.62 -2.37 1.27
CA ILE A 62 13.84 -1.68 1.72
C ILE A 62 14.49 -1.07 0.50
N THR A 63 14.33 0.25 0.31
CA THR A 63 14.84 0.96 -0.87
C THR A 63 14.66 2.47 -0.75
N ALA A 64 15.59 3.23 -1.35
CA ALA A 64 15.54 4.66 -1.60
C ALA A 64 15.11 5.01 -3.04
N SER A 65 14.52 4.07 -3.79
CA SER A 65 14.25 4.20 -5.22
C SER A 65 13.12 5.16 -5.60
N GLY A 66 12.38 5.71 -4.62
CA GLY A 66 11.26 6.63 -4.84
C GLY A 66 10.00 5.96 -5.40
N ALA A 67 9.90 4.63 -5.27
CA ALA A 67 8.70 3.80 -5.53
C ALA A 67 7.94 4.03 -6.86
N GLY A 68 8.61 4.58 -7.88
CA GLY A 68 8.03 4.87 -9.20
C GLY A 68 7.38 6.24 -9.32
N ASN A 69 7.18 6.96 -8.20
CA ASN A 69 6.50 8.25 -8.14
C ASN A 69 7.41 9.42 -7.75
N TRP A 70 8.73 9.19 -7.68
CA TRP A 70 9.69 10.15 -7.13
C TRP A 70 9.38 10.56 -5.69
N GLU A 71 8.90 9.58 -4.90
CA GLU A 71 8.63 9.69 -3.47
C GLU A 71 9.88 10.17 -2.69
N PHE A 72 9.65 11.00 -1.66
CA PHE A 72 10.72 11.67 -0.90
C PHE A 72 11.28 10.82 0.23
N GLU A 73 10.62 9.73 0.58
CA GLU A 73 11.03 8.79 1.61
C GLU A 73 11.89 7.67 1.02
N TYR A 74 12.72 7.09 1.88
CA TYR A 74 13.18 5.74 1.66
C TYR A 74 12.46 4.80 2.64
N TYR A 75 12.16 3.60 2.16
CA TYR A 75 11.54 2.56 2.96
C TYR A 75 12.61 1.74 3.68
N THR A 76 12.36 1.47 4.95
CA THR A 76 13.29 0.72 5.80
C THR A 76 12.55 -0.15 6.82
N ASN A 77 13.23 -1.20 7.30
CA ASN A 77 12.77 -2.03 8.40
C ASN A 77 13.26 -1.49 9.75
N ASN A 78 12.75 -0.33 10.16
CA ASN A 78 13.07 0.30 11.44
C ASN A 78 11.82 0.41 12.33
N ARG A 79 11.96 0.14 13.63
CA ARG A 79 10.86 0.21 14.60
C ARG A 79 10.42 1.63 14.96
N SER A 80 11.22 2.65 14.62
CA SER A 80 10.75 4.04 14.62
C SER A 80 9.73 4.32 13.51
N ASN A 81 9.75 3.52 12.43
CA ASN A 81 8.90 3.70 11.26
C ASN A 81 7.79 2.66 11.12
N SER A 82 7.97 1.46 11.66
CA SER A 82 6.98 0.40 11.62
C SER A 82 6.99 -0.41 12.90
N TYR A 83 5.90 -0.34 13.66
CA TYR A 83 5.77 -1.04 14.92
C TYR A 83 4.31 -1.35 15.23
N VAL A 84 4.08 -2.31 16.12
CA VAL A 84 2.77 -2.58 16.68
C VAL A 84 2.74 -2.05 18.11
N ASN A 85 1.67 -1.33 18.46
CA ASN A 85 1.36 -0.96 19.83
C ASN A 85 -0.16 -1.04 20.05
N ASP A 86 -0.59 -1.66 21.15
CA ASP A 86 -2.02 -1.85 21.49
C ASP A 86 -2.87 -2.41 20.33
N SER A 87 -2.37 -3.47 19.68
CA SER A 87 -2.97 -4.12 18.50
C SER A 87 -3.26 -3.15 17.35
N VAL A 88 -2.38 -2.17 17.16
CA VAL A 88 -2.39 -1.25 16.01
C VAL A 88 -1.02 -1.29 15.36
N LEU A 89 -0.97 -1.59 14.07
CA LEU A 89 0.19 -1.33 13.23
C LEU A 89 0.29 0.18 12.98
N TYR A 90 1.46 0.73 13.29
CA TYR A 90 1.85 2.10 12.96
C TYR A 90 2.86 2.06 11.84
N ILE A 91 2.57 2.74 10.73
CA ILE A 91 3.57 3.23 9.79
C ILE A 91 3.74 4.72 10.07
N GLN A 92 4.94 5.10 10.49
CA GLN A 92 5.23 6.44 10.99
C GLN A 92 6.45 7.02 10.27
N PRO A 93 6.29 8.09 9.48
CA PRO A 93 7.44 8.74 8.87
C PRO A 93 8.28 9.45 9.94
N THR A 94 9.59 9.45 9.75
CA THR A 94 10.55 10.20 10.56
C THR A 94 11.50 10.99 9.66
N LEU A 95 12.14 12.02 10.20
CA LEU A 95 13.13 12.78 9.43
C LEU A 95 14.43 11.98 9.33
N THR A 96 15.01 11.91 8.14
CA THR A 96 16.33 11.29 7.93
C THR A 96 17.42 12.07 8.66
N SER A 97 17.28 13.40 8.74
CA SER A 97 18.21 14.28 9.46
C SER A 97 18.26 14.04 10.97
N GLU A 98 17.19 13.50 11.57
CA GLU A 98 17.21 13.11 13.00
C GLU A 98 18.11 11.90 13.25
N THR A 99 18.35 11.06 12.24
CA THR A 99 19.19 9.86 12.34
C THR A 99 20.63 10.12 11.91
N TYR A 100 20.82 10.84 10.80
CA TYR A 100 22.16 11.03 10.23
C TYR A 100 22.68 12.47 10.35
N GLY A 101 21.88 13.43 10.78
CA GLY A 101 22.22 14.85 10.79
C GLY A 101 21.89 15.56 9.48
N SER A 102 21.47 16.82 9.56
CA SER A 102 20.99 17.58 8.39
C SER A 102 22.03 17.69 7.27
N ASP A 103 23.29 17.99 7.59
CA ASP A 103 24.34 18.16 6.58
C ASP A 103 24.58 16.87 5.81
N ASN A 104 24.54 15.73 6.50
CA ASN A 104 24.76 14.40 5.93
C ASN A 104 23.64 13.98 4.96
N VAL A 105 22.40 14.43 5.17
CA VAL A 105 21.30 14.18 4.22
C VAL A 105 21.63 14.79 2.86
N TRP A 106 22.27 15.96 2.84
CA TRP A 106 22.55 16.69 1.61
C TRP A 106 23.91 16.31 1.02
N ASN A 107 24.95 16.16 1.86
CA ASN A 107 26.32 16.00 1.40
C ASN A 107 27.17 15.14 2.34
N GLY A 108 28.08 14.33 1.80
CA GLY A 108 29.17 13.70 2.56
C GLY A 108 28.81 12.40 3.28
N PHE A 109 27.59 11.91 3.14
CA PHE A 109 27.14 10.62 3.66
C PHE A 109 26.79 9.66 2.52
N THR A 110 26.90 8.35 2.75
CA THR A 110 26.38 7.33 1.83
C THR A 110 25.41 6.48 2.61
N LEU A 111 24.13 6.51 2.21
CA LEU A 111 23.14 5.58 2.71
C LEU A 111 23.42 4.22 2.08
N ASP A 112 23.67 3.21 2.91
CA ASP A 112 23.84 1.82 2.51
C ASP A 112 22.72 0.97 3.10
N LEU A 113 21.86 0.45 2.24
CA LEU A 113 20.75 -0.44 2.57
C LEU A 113 21.06 -1.89 2.17
N TRP A 114 22.29 -2.21 1.76
CA TRP A 114 22.71 -3.58 1.53
C TRP A 114 22.86 -4.30 2.89
N GLY A 115 21.76 -4.89 3.36
CA GLY A 115 21.78 -5.76 4.52
C GLY A 115 22.66 -7.00 4.33
N SER A 116 23.10 -7.58 5.45
CA SER A 116 23.92 -8.80 5.48
C SER A 116 23.11 -10.09 5.60
N THR A 117 21.79 -9.97 5.79
CA THR A 117 20.88 -11.10 5.96
C THR A 117 19.66 -10.96 5.04
N PRO A 118 18.95 -12.06 4.71
CA PRO A 118 17.74 -11.99 3.90
C PRO A 118 16.65 -11.07 4.47
N ALA A 119 16.61 -10.87 5.80
CA ALA A 119 15.61 -10.01 6.44
C ALA A 119 15.86 -8.51 6.22
N ASP A 120 17.11 -8.13 5.92
CA ASP A 120 17.55 -6.74 5.74
C ASP A 120 17.96 -6.46 4.29
N GLN A 121 17.70 -7.40 3.39
CA GLN A 121 18.13 -7.28 2.00
C GLN A 121 17.35 -6.16 1.30
N CYS A 122 18.08 -5.23 0.70
CA CYS A 122 17.49 -4.22 -0.16
C CYS A 122 16.64 -4.86 -1.28
N THR A 123 15.42 -4.37 -1.45
CA THR A 123 14.42 -4.97 -2.32
C THR A 123 14.38 -4.34 -3.71
N SER A 124 15.00 -3.16 -3.91
CA SER A 124 15.08 -2.50 -5.21
C SER A 124 16.29 -1.58 -5.31
N ASN A 125 17.16 -1.81 -6.30
CA ASN A 125 18.31 -0.93 -6.55
C ASN A 125 18.05 0.14 -7.61
N ALA A 126 16.80 0.28 -8.08
CA ALA A 126 16.46 1.30 -9.06
C ALA A 126 16.82 2.71 -8.53
N PHE A 127 17.37 3.57 -9.38
CA PHE A 127 17.72 4.95 -9.02
C PHE A 127 18.55 5.09 -7.74
N TYR A 128 19.59 4.25 -7.61
CA TYR A 128 20.47 4.19 -6.43
C TYR A 128 19.72 3.79 -5.16
N GLY A 129 18.70 2.92 -5.29
CA GLY A 129 17.79 2.56 -4.21
C GLY A 129 18.45 1.81 -3.05
N CYS A 130 19.51 1.02 -3.30
CA CYS A 130 20.17 0.27 -2.23
C CYS A 130 21.43 0.94 -1.68
N SER A 131 22.06 1.82 -2.46
CA SER A 131 23.23 2.59 -2.02
C SER A 131 23.20 3.95 -2.68
N ARG A 132 23.09 5.01 -1.87
CA ARG A 132 22.97 6.39 -2.36
C ARG A 132 23.96 7.30 -1.65
N ALA A 133 24.85 7.91 -2.43
CA ALA A 133 25.74 8.96 -1.93
C ALA A 133 25.05 10.32 -1.95
N ALA A 134 25.15 11.06 -0.85
CA ALA A 134 24.71 12.43 -0.70
C ALA A 134 25.78 13.39 -1.24
N GLN A 135 25.48 14.07 -2.34
CA GLN A 135 26.37 14.98 -3.06
C GLN A 135 25.57 16.12 -3.71
N ALA A 136 24.52 16.61 -3.04
CA ALA A 136 23.58 17.59 -3.59
C ALA A 136 24.28 18.87 -4.09
N ASP A 137 25.31 19.36 -3.38
CA ASP A 137 26.04 20.58 -3.74
C ASP A 137 26.87 20.42 -5.02
N ALA A 138 27.22 19.17 -5.37
CA ALA A 138 27.90 18.82 -6.61
C ALA A 138 26.93 18.46 -7.75
N GLY A 139 25.63 18.74 -7.57
CA GLY A 139 24.57 18.34 -8.52
C GLY A 139 24.21 16.85 -8.46
N GLY A 140 24.65 16.15 -7.42
CA GLY A 140 24.31 14.75 -7.17
C GLY A 140 23.01 14.59 -6.39
N ASN A 141 22.78 13.37 -5.88
CA ASN A 141 21.59 13.06 -5.09
C ASN A 141 21.71 13.63 -3.67
N ALA A 142 20.58 13.92 -3.03
CA ALA A 142 20.47 13.93 -1.58
C ALA A 142 19.96 12.56 -1.10
N ILE A 143 20.23 12.20 0.15
CA ILE A 143 19.48 11.11 0.78
C ILE A 143 18.02 11.56 0.89
N ASN A 144 17.09 10.63 0.63
CA ASN A 144 15.67 10.84 0.86
C ASN A 144 15.45 11.49 2.25
N PRO A 145 14.85 12.69 2.33
CA PRO A 145 14.76 13.45 3.58
C PRO A 145 13.83 12.80 4.62
N ILE A 146 13.02 11.83 4.21
CA ILE A 146 12.09 11.09 5.06
C ILE A 146 12.49 9.61 5.11
N GLN A 147 12.26 8.98 6.26
CA GLN A 147 12.28 7.54 6.44
C GLN A 147 10.84 7.09 6.67
N SER A 148 10.42 6.00 6.03
CA SER A 148 9.12 5.40 6.30
C SER A 148 9.18 3.88 6.15
N ALA A 149 8.02 3.21 6.17
CA ALA A 149 7.91 1.79 5.96
C ALA A 149 6.86 1.48 4.89
N ARG A 150 7.12 0.41 4.14
CA ARG A 150 6.18 -0.20 3.20
C ARG A 150 6.16 -1.69 3.45
N LEU A 151 4.98 -2.22 3.77
CA LEU A 151 4.79 -3.65 4.08
C LEU A 151 4.07 -4.33 2.94
N ARG A 152 4.44 -5.57 2.63
CA ARG A 152 3.84 -6.37 1.56
C ARG A 152 3.79 -7.87 1.90
N THR A 153 2.77 -8.57 1.44
CA THR A 153 2.59 -10.03 1.61
C THR A 153 3.24 -10.89 0.51
N VAL A 154 4.18 -10.33 -0.27
CA VAL A 154 4.66 -10.88 -1.56
C VAL A 154 5.21 -12.31 -1.53
N ASN A 155 5.67 -12.78 -0.37
CA ASN A 155 6.24 -14.12 -0.20
C ASN A 155 5.41 -15.03 0.74
N SER A 156 4.24 -14.56 1.19
CA SER A 156 3.48 -15.21 2.26
C SER A 156 2.03 -15.46 1.87
N PHE A 157 1.38 -14.50 1.23
CA PHE A 157 -0.02 -14.57 0.90
C PHE A 157 -0.34 -13.75 -0.35
N SER A 158 -1.02 -14.41 -1.28
CA SER A 158 -1.68 -13.81 -2.42
C SER A 158 -3.07 -14.43 -2.57
N PHE A 159 -4.01 -13.68 -3.12
CA PHE A 159 -5.38 -14.15 -3.27
C PHE A 159 -6.02 -13.62 -4.55
N LYS A 160 -7.00 -14.35 -5.04
CA LYS A 160 -7.78 -13.98 -6.20
C LYS A 160 -9.26 -14.06 -5.86
N TYR A 161 -9.96 -12.95 -6.09
CA TYR A 161 -11.36 -12.75 -5.71
C TYR A 161 -11.58 -12.83 -4.19
N GLY A 162 -12.67 -12.24 -3.72
CA GLY A 162 -12.94 -12.12 -2.30
C GLY A 162 -13.47 -10.75 -1.93
N ARG A 163 -13.70 -10.59 -0.63
CA ARG A 163 -13.87 -9.31 0.03
C ARG A 163 -12.61 -9.00 0.82
N VAL A 164 -12.00 -7.86 0.55
CA VAL A 164 -10.90 -7.32 1.33
C VAL A 164 -11.46 -6.24 2.24
N GLU A 165 -11.08 -6.25 3.51
CA GLU A 165 -11.41 -5.21 4.46
C GLU A 165 -10.20 -4.84 5.30
N VAL A 166 -9.84 -3.58 5.29
CA VAL A 166 -8.74 -3.04 6.08
C VAL A 166 -9.28 -1.91 6.94
N ARG A 167 -9.20 -2.10 8.25
CA ARG A 167 -9.58 -1.08 9.22
C ARG A 167 -8.39 -0.18 9.53
N ALA A 168 -8.36 1.00 8.93
CA ALA A 168 -7.25 1.93 9.04
C ALA A 168 -7.72 3.34 9.40
N LYS A 169 -6.80 4.13 9.97
CA LYS A 169 -6.97 5.56 10.20
C LYS A 169 -5.94 6.32 9.40
N LEU A 170 -6.39 7.31 8.65
CA LEU A 170 -5.48 8.13 7.84
C LEU A 170 -4.65 9.08 8.72
N PRO A 171 -3.42 9.39 8.31
CA PRO A 171 -2.60 10.39 8.96
C PRO A 171 -3.07 11.82 8.63
N LYS A 172 -2.71 12.77 9.51
CA LYS A 172 -2.80 14.20 9.24
C LYS A 172 -1.38 14.74 9.10
N GLY A 173 -1.13 15.53 8.06
CA GLY A 173 0.17 16.14 7.80
C GLY A 173 0.38 16.39 6.32
N ASP A 174 1.02 17.51 6.00
CA ASP A 174 1.32 17.85 4.63
C ASP A 174 2.29 16.84 4.01
N TRP A 175 2.07 16.53 2.72
CA TRP A 175 2.92 15.64 1.92
C TRP A 175 2.88 14.16 2.32
N LEU A 176 1.96 13.77 3.21
CA LEU A 176 1.72 12.36 3.52
C LEU A 176 0.80 11.72 2.49
N TRP A 177 1.16 10.52 2.02
CA TRP A 177 0.40 9.74 1.04
C TRP A 177 0.18 8.31 1.56
N PRO A 178 -0.81 8.09 2.43
CA PRO A 178 -1.21 6.75 2.84
C PRO A 178 -1.81 5.98 1.65
N ALA A 179 -1.46 4.70 1.53
CA ALA A 179 -2.06 3.78 0.56
C ALA A 179 -2.38 2.41 1.17
N ILE A 180 -3.46 1.80 0.70
CA ILE A 180 -3.83 0.39 0.84
C ILE A 180 -4.13 -0.09 -0.57
N TRP A 181 -3.31 -1.00 -1.07
CA TRP A 181 -3.30 -1.33 -2.49
C TRP A 181 -2.90 -2.80 -2.70
N LEU A 182 -3.12 -3.29 -3.92
CA LEU A 182 -2.79 -4.63 -4.36
C LEU A 182 -1.95 -4.57 -5.63
N ILE A 183 -0.81 -5.28 -5.63
CA ILE A 183 -0.03 -5.55 -6.83
C ILE A 183 -0.06 -7.06 -7.16
N PRO A 184 0.02 -7.45 -8.44
CA PRO A 184 0.17 -8.84 -8.83
C PRO A 184 1.42 -9.50 -8.21
N GLU A 185 1.25 -10.74 -7.73
CA GLU A 185 2.37 -11.60 -7.33
C GLU A 185 3.33 -11.89 -8.51
N HIS A 186 2.79 -11.98 -9.73
CA HIS A 186 3.56 -12.28 -10.95
C HIS A 186 3.18 -11.34 -12.09
N ASN A 187 4.17 -10.93 -12.88
CA ASN A 187 3.99 -10.10 -14.06
C ASN A 187 3.52 -10.91 -15.29
N GLU A 188 2.36 -11.57 -15.18
CA GLU A 188 1.83 -12.50 -16.20
C GLU A 188 1.63 -11.84 -17.57
N TYR A 189 1.27 -10.55 -17.57
CA TYR A 189 0.97 -9.80 -18.80
C TYR A 189 2.06 -8.78 -19.16
N GLY A 190 3.21 -8.84 -18.47
CA GLY A 190 4.32 -7.90 -18.64
C GLY A 190 4.46 -6.92 -17.47
N GLN A 191 5.36 -5.95 -17.62
CA GLN A 191 5.62 -4.95 -16.59
C GLN A 191 4.39 -4.06 -16.34
N TRP A 192 4.37 -3.39 -15.19
CA TRP A 192 3.34 -2.42 -14.86
C TRP A 192 3.09 -1.42 -16.01
N PRO A 193 1.83 -1.08 -16.32
CA PRO A 193 0.59 -1.50 -15.66
C PRO A 193 -0.04 -2.75 -16.30
N ALA A 194 0.65 -3.46 -17.20
CA ALA A 194 0.05 -4.54 -17.98
C ALA A 194 -0.46 -5.70 -17.12
N SER A 195 0.25 -6.01 -16.03
CA SER A 195 -0.18 -7.00 -15.04
C SER A 195 -1.17 -6.45 -14.00
N GLY A 196 -1.47 -5.16 -14.05
CA GLY A 196 -2.47 -4.48 -13.23
C GLY A 196 -1.98 -4.03 -11.86
N GLU A 197 -2.77 -3.16 -11.24
CA GLU A 197 -2.68 -2.73 -9.84
C GLU A 197 -4.07 -2.24 -9.39
N ILE A 198 -4.42 -2.49 -8.13
CA ILE A 198 -5.70 -2.12 -7.53
C ILE A 198 -5.46 -1.30 -6.27
N ASP A 199 -5.77 -0.02 -6.34
CA ASP A 199 -5.74 0.87 -5.19
C ASP A 199 -7.09 0.85 -4.50
N ILE A 200 -7.14 0.21 -3.32
CA ILE A 200 -8.36 0.15 -2.50
C ILE A 200 -8.58 1.51 -1.83
N MET A 201 -7.50 2.15 -1.40
CA MET A 201 -7.52 3.46 -0.78
C MET A 201 -6.18 4.15 -0.95
N GLU A 202 -6.20 5.33 -1.56
CA GLU A 202 -5.12 6.30 -1.51
C GLU A 202 -5.65 7.65 -1.03
N SER A 203 -4.89 8.38 -0.23
CA SER A 203 -5.31 9.69 0.25
C SER A 203 -4.11 10.62 0.40
N ARG A 204 -4.37 11.87 0.77
CA ARG A 204 -3.36 12.87 1.11
C ARG A 204 -3.60 13.35 2.54
N GLY A 205 -2.55 13.47 3.34
CA GLY A 205 -2.66 13.93 4.72
C GLY A 205 -2.92 15.43 4.89
N ASN A 206 -2.98 16.19 3.79
CA ASN A 206 -3.20 17.64 3.80
C ASN A 206 -4.59 18.02 4.36
N ALA A 207 -4.73 19.25 4.83
CA ALA A 207 -6.05 19.83 5.06
C ALA A 207 -6.71 20.21 3.71
N GLY A 208 -8.04 20.09 3.61
CA GLY A 208 -8.81 20.57 2.46
C GLY A 208 -9.64 19.50 1.73
N GLU A 209 -10.10 19.85 0.53
CA GLU A 209 -11.08 19.10 -0.29
C GLU A 209 -10.53 17.79 -0.89
N TYR A 210 -9.20 17.65 -0.98
CA TYR A 210 -8.52 16.47 -1.55
C TYR A 210 -7.49 15.87 -0.58
N GLY A 211 -7.69 16.15 0.71
CA GLY A 211 -6.79 15.77 1.79
C GLY A 211 -7.43 14.75 2.73
N ILE A 212 -7.32 14.98 4.04
CA ILE A 212 -7.84 14.09 5.11
C ILE A 212 -9.34 13.82 5.07
N ASN A 213 -10.08 14.49 4.19
CA ASN A 213 -11.52 14.32 3.99
C ASN A 213 -11.85 13.41 2.83
N SER A 214 -10.86 12.96 2.06
CA SER A 214 -11.09 12.23 0.82
C SER A 214 -10.11 11.09 0.65
N PHE A 215 -10.51 10.09 -0.12
CA PHE A 215 -9.61 9.07 -0.64
C PHE A 215 -10.05 8.69 -2.06
N GLY A 216 -9.09 8.23 -2.85
CA GLY A 216 -9.31 7.66 -4.18
C GLY A 216 -9.21 6.14 -4.16
N SER A 217 -9.92 5.50 -5.08
CA SER A 217 -9.72 4.11 -5.47
C SER A 217 -9.51 4.04 -6.97
N THR A 218 -8.51 3.27 -7.40
CA THR A 218 -8.01 3.29 -8.77
C THR A 218 -7.75 1.88 -9.27
N LEU A 219 -8.02 1.63 -10.54
CA LEU A 219 -7.46 0.48 -11.25
C LEU A 219 -6.43 0.98 -12.27
N HIS A 220 -5.22 0.43 -12.21
CA HIS A 220 -4.19 0.65 -13.20
C HIS A 220 -4.14 -0.52 -14.18
N TRP A 221 -4.09 -0.23 -15.47
CA TRP A 221 -4.09 -1.24 -16.53
C TRP A 221 -3.56 -0.68 -17.85
N GLY A 222 -3.46 -1.50 -18.89
CA GLY A 222 -3.02 -1.07 -20.22
C GLY A 222 -1.63 -1.63 -20.58
N PRO A 223 -1.16 -1.42 -21.82
CA PRO A 223 -0.03 -2.20 -22.34
C PRO A 223 1.34 -1.79 -21.79
N TYR A 224 1.51 -0.55 -21.31
CA TYR A 224 2.75 -0.03 -20.71
C TYR A 224 2.50 1.33 -20.02
N PHE A 225 3.47 1.82 -19.23
CA PHE A 225 3.37 3.04 -18.41
C PHE A 225 2.71 4.24 -19.11
N GLY A 226 3.13 4.57 -20.34
CA GLY A 226 2.60 5.72 -21.09
C GLY A 226 1.20 5.54 -21.68
N GLN A 227 0.58 4.36 -21.51
CA GLN A 227 -0.78 4.05 -21.94
C GLN A 227 -1.64 3.54 -20.78
N ASP A 228 -1.30 3.93 -19.54
CA ASP A 228 -2.15 3.69 -18.38
C ASP A 228 -3.36 4.64 -18.38
N PRO A 229 -4.60 4.15 -18.59
CA PRO A 229 -5.78 4.98 -18.65
C PRO A 229 -6.50 5.01 -17.29
N TYR A 230 -5.74 5.00 -16.18
CA TYR A 230 -6.26 4.94 -14.81
C TYR A 230 -7.37 5.94 -14.50
N SER A 231 -7.38 7.10 -15.15
CA SER A 231 -8.41 8.13 -14.98
C SER A 231 -9.82 7.68 -15.42
N LEU A 232 -9.93 6.65 -16.26
CA LEU A 232 -11.19 6.02 -16.63
C LEU A 232 -11.72 5.07 -15.56
N THR A 233 -10.88 4.71 -14.60
CA THR A 233 -11.13 3.73 -13.54
C THR A 233 -10.70 4.26 -12.18
N HIS A 234 -10.72 5.58 -12.02
CA HIS A 234 -10.45 6.27 -10.76
C HIS A 234 -11.76 6.86 -10.24
N GLU A 235 -12.03 6.64 -8.96
CA GLU A 235 -13.16 7.25 -8.27
C GLU A 235 -12.70 7.85 -6.95
N GLN A 236 -13.28 9.00 -6.61
CA GLN A 236 -12.97 9.71 -5.38
C GLN A 236 -14.18 9.73 -4.44
N TYR A 237 -13.93 9.36 -3.18
CA TYR A 237 -14.86 9.56 -2.09
C TYR A 237 -14.43 10.77 -1.25
N THR A 238 -15.38 11.63 -0.91
CA THR A 238 -15.18 12.76 0.00
C THR A 238 -16.26 12.74 1.07
N VAL A 239 -15.88 12.84 2.34
CA VAL A 239 -16.84 12.92 3.45
C VAL A 239 -17.71 14.18 3.30
N GLY A 240 -18.99 14.08 3.67
CA GLY A 240 -19.91 15.21 3.58
C GLY A 240 -19.51 16.38 4.47
N SER A 241 -19.82 17.61 4.05
CA SER A 241 -19.52 18.82 4.80
C SER A 241 -20.02 18.74 6.26
N GLY A 242 -19.16 19.09 7.22
CA GLY A 242 -19.44 19.01 8.65
C GLY A 242 -19.27 17.62 9.28
N SER A 243 -18.96 16.59 8.49
CA SER A 243 -18.61 15.26 9.02
C SER A 243 -17.17 15.25 9.55
N PRO A 244 -16.83 14.37 10.51
CA PRO A 244 -15.44 14.12 10.90
C PRO A 244 -14.59 13.69 9.69
N SER A 245 -13.32 14.07 9.71
CA SER A 245 -12.36 13.68 8.68
C SER A 245 -12.00 12.19 8.80
N LEU A 246 -11.51 11.60 7.70
CA LEU A 246 -11.03 10.22 7.65
C LEU A 246 -9.78 9.96 8.52
N ALA A 247 -9.20 11.03 9.07
CA ALA A 247 -8.07 10.98 9.97
C ALA A 247 -8.47 11.14 11.46
N ASP A 248 -9.75 11.35 11.76
CA ASP A 248 -10.25 11.47 13.14
C ASP A 248 -10.44 10.09 13.79
N ASP A 249 -10.95 9.10 13.05
CA ASP A 249 -11.19 7.75 13.54
C ASP A 249 -10.75 6.68 12.51
N PHE A 250 -10.84 5.42 12.91
CA PHE A 250 -10.62 4.27 12.04
C PHE A 250 -11.85 4.03 11.17
N HIS A 251 -11.61 3.84 9.88
CA HIS A 251 -12.59 3.48 8.88
C HIS A 251 -12.24 2.13 8.27
N VAL A 252 -13.24 1.45 7.71
CA VAL A 252 -13.02 0.22 6.94
C VAL A 252 -12.96 0.59 5.47
N TYR A 253 -11.81 0.33 4.86
CA TYR A 253 -11.59 0.44 3.42
C TYR A 253 -11.63 -0.97 2.84
N GLY A 254 -12.33 -1.17 1.74
CA GLY A 254 -12.53 -2.52 1.25
C GLY A 254 -12.83 -2.61 -0.23
N LEU A 255 -12.66 -3.83 -0.72
CA LEU A 255 -12.83 -4.20 -2.12
C LEU A 255 -13.69 -5.47 -2.18
N TYR A 256 -14.74 -5.44 -2.98
CA TYR A 256 -15.47 -6.64 -3.39
C TYR A 256 -15.03 -7.02 -4.79
N TRP A 257 -14.37 -8.17 -4.91
CA TRP A 257 -13.76 -8.60 -6.14
C TRP A 257 -14.28 -9.97 -6.57
N VAL A 258 -14.98 -9.99 -7.70
CA VAL A 258 -15.62 -11.18 -8.27
C VAL A 258 -15.18 -11.38 -9.73
N SER A 259 -15.34 -12.60 -10.25
CA SER A 259 -15.13 -12.87 -11.67
C SER A 259 -16.28 -12.28 -12.53
N GLU A 260 -16.07 -12.05 -13.83
CA GLU A 260 -17.11 -11.50 -14.72
C GLU A 260 -18.35 -12.40 -14.84
N GLY A 261 -18.18 -13.72 -14.89
CA GLY A 261 -19.28 -14.69 -14.97
C GLY A 261 -20.11 -14.80 -13.69
N GLU A 262 -19.75 -14.01 -12.69
CA GLU A 262 -20.31 -14.02 -11.35
C GLU A 262 -21.02 -12.71 -11.00
N LYS A 263 -20.90 -11.67 -11.84
CA LYS A 263 -21.84 -10.54 -11.80
C LYS A 263 -23.20 -11.08 -12.23
N GLY A 264 -24.12 -11.26 -11.28
CA GLY A 264 -25.51 -11.53 -11.62
C GLY A 264 -26.00 -10.47 -12.61
N ALA A 265 -26.87 -10.86 -13.54
CA ALA A 265 -27.50 -9.93 -14.46
C ALA A 265 -28.23 -8.84 -13.66
N GLU A 266 -27.63 -7.66 -13.58
CA GLU A 266 -28.34 -6.42 -13.27
C GLU A 266 -28.67 -5.78 -14.62
N GLU A 267 -29.93 -5.93 -15.04
CA GLU A 267 -30.60 -5.11 -16.06
C GLU A 267 -31.01 -3.75 -15.45
#